data_AF-A0A6J6VHQ4-F1
#
_entry.id   AF-A0A6J6VHQ4-F1
#
_cell.length_a   1.000
_cell.length_b   1.000
_cell.length_c   1.000
_cell.angle_alpha   90.00
_cell.angle_beta   90.00
_cell.angle_gamma   90.00
#
_symmetry.space_group_name_H-M   'P 1'
#
loop_
_entity.id
_entity.type
_entity.pdbx_description
1 polymer ?
#
loop_
_entity_poly.entity_id
_entity_poly.type
_entity_poly.pdbx_seq_one_letter_code
_entity_poly.pdbx_strand_id
1 'polypeptide(L)'
;MELIITSGGTGLTPRDLTPEITERFIERALPGIAEALRIDGINQGIPTAALSRAIAGIAKNTLIINVAGSQGAARDAVRVLSPIVRHAIDQMKGGDH
;
A
#
# COMPACT_ATOMS: atom_id res chain seq x y z
N MET A 1 14.27 -4.46 -8.68
CA MET A 1 13.38 -3.43 -8.11
C MET A 1 12.96 -3.93 -6.74
N GLU A 2 12.99 -3.08 -5.72
CA GLU A 2 12.82 -3.51 -4.31
C GLU A 2 11.48 -3.03 -3.73
N LEU A 3 10.93 -1.96 -4.32
CA LEU A 3 9.68 -1.33 -3.92
C LEU A 3 8.92 -0.88 -5.18
N ILE A 4 7.63 -1.19 -5.22
CA ILE A 4 6.66 -0.63 -6.16
C ILE A 4 5.57 0.06 -5.35
N ILE A 5 5.32 1.33 -5.66
CA ILE A 5 4.15 2.04 -5.17
C ILE A 5 3.28 2.40 -6.38
N THR A 6 2.03 1.98 -6.38
CA THR A 6 1.04 2.42 -7.38
C THR A 6 0.17 3.50 -6.78
N SER A 7 -0.27 4.46 -7.60
CA SER A 7 -1.19 5.52 -7.18
C SER A 7 -2.45 5.51 -8.04
N GLY A 8 -3.62 5.38 -7.40
CA GLY A 8 -4.92 5.35 -8.06
C GLY A 8 -5.44 3.96 -8.42
N GLY A 9 -6.70 3.91 -8.86
CA GLY A 9 -7.37 2.67 -9.26
C GLY A 9 -7.84 1.80 -8.08
N THR A 10 -7.94 2.33 -6.87
CA THR A 10 -8.33 1.61 -5.64
C THR A 10 -9.75 1.95 -5.15
N GLY A 11 -10.49 2.77 -5.91
CA GLY A 11 -11.87 3.16 -5.61
C GLY A 11 -12.89 2.07 -5.92
N LEU A 12 -14.17 2.45 -6.02
CA LEU A 12 -15.29 1.52 -6.26
C LEU A 12 -15.84 1.55 -7.69
N THR A 13 -15.18 2.29 -8.60
CA THR A 13 -15.64 2.36 -9.99
C THR A 13 -15.24 1.08 -10.75
N PRO A 14 -15.94 0.73 -11.84
CA PRO A 14 -15.58 -0.44 -12.67
C PRO A 14 -14.17 -0.39 -13.28
N ARG A 15 -13.52 0.79 -13.28
CA ARG A 15 -12.16 0.98 -13.79
C ARG A 15 -11.09 0.95 -12.70
N ASP A 16 -11.50 0.98 -11.43
CA ASP A 16 -10.60 0.80 -10.31
C ASP A 16 -10.22 -0.68 -10.23
N LEU A 17 -9.13 -1.07 -10.89
CA LEU A 17 -8.70 -2.47 -10.98
C LEU A 17 -7.31 -2.70 -10.36
N THR A 18 -6.70 -1.67 -9.79
CA THR A 18 -5.32 -1.76 -9.28
C THR A 18 -5.16 -2.87 -8.23
N PRO A 19 -6.06 -3.02 -7.24
CA PRO A 19 -5.98 -4.12 -6.28
C PRO A 19 -6.06 -5.50 -6.94
N GLU A 20 -7.04 -5.73 -7.81
CA GLU A 20 -7.26 -7.02 -8.50
C GLU A 20 -6.11 -7.40 -9.42
N ILE A 21 -5.48 -6.42 -10.07
CA ILE A 21 -4.31 -6.67 -10.90
C ILE A 21 -3.09 -6.94 -10.02
N THR A 22 -2.92 -6.19 -8.94
CA THR A 22 -1.80 -6.37 -7.99
C THR A 22 -1.84 -7.74 -7.34
N GLU A 23 -3.02 -8.18 -6.90
CA GLU A 23 -3.24 -9.44 -6.16
C GLU A 23 -2.70 -10.65 -6.92
N ARG A 24 -2.81 -10.66 -8.25
CA ARG A 24 -2.30 -11.74 -9.13
C ARG A 24 -0.80 -11.96 -9.02
N PHE A 25 -0.04 -10.98 -8.53
CA PHE A 25 1.40 -11.06 -8.38
C PHE A 25 1.84 -11.25 -6.91
N ILE A 26 0.93 -11.09 -5.95
CA ILE A 26 1.27 -11.18 -4.53
C ILE A 26 1.46 -12.65 -4.14
N GLU A 27 2.66 -12.98 -3.68
CA GLU A 27 3.01 -14.30 -3.13
C GLU A 27 2.78 -14.33 -1.61
N ARG A 28 2.95 -13.18 -0.94
CA ARG A 28 2.73 -13.04 0.51
C ARG A 28 2.03 -11.71 0.81
N ALA A 29 0.80 -11.77 1.31
CA ALA A 29 0.02 -10.60 1.66
C ALA A 29 0.58 -9.88 2.91
N LEU A 30 0.47 -8.55 2.92
CA LEU A 30 0.82 -7.67 4.05
C LEU A 30 -0.35 -6.72 4.33
N PRO A 31 -1.50 -7.23 4.82
CA PRO A 31 -2.72 -6.43 4.97
C PRO A 31 -2.55 -5.23 5.91
N GLY A 32 -1.69 -5.36 6.93
CA GLY A 32 -1.41 -4.30 7.91
C GLY A 32 -0.93 -2.98 7.31
N ILE A 33 -0.21 -2.99 6.18
CA ILE A 33 0.20 -1.76 5.50
C ILE A 33 -1.03 -1.04 4.92
N ALA A 34 -1.90 -1.77 4.23
CA ALA A 34 -3.10 -1.19 3.64
C ALA A 34 -4.11 -0.72 4.71
N GLU A 35 -4.19 -1.44 5.83
CA GLU A 35 -4.96 -1.04 7.01
C GLU A 35 -4.43 0.26 7.61
N ALA A 36 -3.12 0.37 7.82
CA ALA A 36 -2.49 1.58 8.35
C ALA A 36 -2.75 2.81 7.48
N LEU A 37 -2.69 2.66 6.15
CA LEU A 37 -3.01 3.74 5.20
C LEU A 37 -4.48 4.19 5.31
N ARG A 38 -5.42 3.25 5.41
CA ARG A 38 -6.85 3.58 5.61
C ARG A 38 -7.09 4.27 6.94
N ILE A 39 -6.49 3.76 8.01
CA ILE A 39 -6.62 4.31 9.36
C ILE A 39 -6.03 5.73 9.42
N ASP A 40 -4.86 5.98 8.83
CA ASP A 40 -4.30 7.34 8.78
C ASP A 40 -5.25 8.29 8.05
N GLY A 41 -5.74 7.93 6.87
CA GLY A 41 -6.70 8.77 6.13
C GLY A 41 -7.97 9.08 6.93
N ILE A 42 -8.53 8.11 7.65
CA ILE A 42 -9.67 8.33 8.55
C ILE A 42 -9.29 9.32 9.66
N ASN A 43 -8.12 9.15 10.27
CA ASN A 43 -7.62 10.04 11.33
C ASN A 43 -7.31 11.46 10.83
N GLN A 44 -6.99 11.63 9.53
CA GLN A 44 -6.86 12.94 8.87
C GLN A 44 -8.23 13.57 8.53
N GLY A 45 -9.35 12.98 8.98
CA GLY A 45 -10.69 13.52 8.74
C GLY A 45 -11.27 13.16 7.38
N ILE A 46 -10.83 12.06 6.77
CA ILE A 46 -11.33 11.56 5.49
C ILE A 46 -12.05 10.21 5.72
N PRO A 47 -13.33 10.19 6.12
CA PRO A 47 -14.05 8.94 6.40
C PRO A 47 -14.07 7.98 5.20
N THR A 48 -14.11 8.52 3.99
CA THR A 48 -14.12 7.74 2.74
C THR A 48 -12.80 7.02 2.46
N ALA A 49 -11.72 7.30 3.20
CA ALA A 49 -10.49 6.50 3.13
C ALA A 49 -10.76 5.02 3.45
N ALA A 50 -11.76 4.72 4.28
CA ALA A 50 -12.22 3.37 4.58
C ALA A 50 -12.65 2.58 3.34
N LEU A 51 -13.10 3.25 2.27
CA LEU A 51 -13.60 2.62 1.04
C LEU A 51 -12.48 2.18 0.09
N SER A 52 -11.22 2.55 0.37
CA SER A 52 -10.08 2.16 -0.46
C SER A 52 -9.88 0.64 -0.42
N ARG A 53 -9.91 0.01 -1.58
CA ARG A 53 -9.61 -1.42 -1.75
C ARG A 53 -8.12 -1.73 -1.92
N ALA A 54 -7.26 -0.75 -1.64
CA ALA A 54 -5.81 -0.91 -1.72
C ALA A 54 -5.33 -2.16 -0.96
N ILE A 55 -4.37 -2.86 -1.55
CA ILE A 55 -3.67 -3.99 -0.93
C ILE A 55 -2.16 -3.70 -0.91
N ALA A 56 -1.47 -4.49 -0.10
CA ALA A 56 -0.02 -4.51 -0.04
C ALA A 56 0.46 -5.94 0.16
N GLY A 57 1.65 -6.24 -0.35
CA GLY A 57 2.24 -7.56 -0.24
C GLY A 57 3.58 -7.66 -0.94
N ILE A 58 4.12 -8.87 -0.97
CA ILE A 58 5.41 -9.18 -1.54
C ILE A 58 5.22 -10.06 -2.77
N ALA A 59 5.93 -9.70 -3.85
CA ALA A 59 6.07 -10.49 -5.06
C ALA A 59 7.57 -10.73 -5.29
N LYS A 60 8.02 -11.98 -5.19
CA LYS A 60 9.44 -12.34 -5.21
C LYS A 60 10.22 -11.53 -4.17
N ASN A 61 11.14 -10.67 -4.63
CA ASN A 61 11.95 -9.79 -3.79
C ASN A 61 11.51 -8.31 -3.86
N THR A 62 10.23 -8.06 -4.13
CA THR A 62 9.67 -6.71 -4.31
C THR A 62 8.49 -6.49 -3.38
N LEU A 63 8.53 -5.41 -2.59
CA LEU A 63 7.39 -4.93 -1.82
C LEU A 63 6.47 -4.12 -2.76
N ILE A 64 5.20 -4.48 -2.84
CA ILE A 64 4.20 -3.78 -3.65
C ILE A 64 3.13 -3.18 -2.73
N ILE A 65 2.86 -1.89 -2.89
CA ILE A 65 1.88 -1.15 -2.08
C ILE A 65 0.98 -0.33 -3.00
N ASN A 66 -0.33 -0.55 -2.93
CA ASN A 66 -1.29 0.32 -3.61
C ASN A 66 -1.64 1.51 -2.72
N VAL A 67 -1.67 2.70 -3.31
CA VAL A 67 -2.08 3.95 -2.65
C VAL A 67 -3.22 4.58 -3.45
N ALA A 68 -4.17 5.21 -2.76
CA ALA A 68 -5.25 5.92 -3.43
C ALA A 68 -4.72 7.12 -4.24
N GLY A 69 -5.42 7.50 -5.31
CA GLY A 69 -4.89 8.43 -6.32
C GLY A 69 -4.93 9.93 -5.95
N SER A 70 -5.43 10.28 -4.76
CA SER A 70 -5.53 11.68 -4.35
C SER A 70 -4.19 12.22 -3.84
N GLN A 71 -3.98 13.53 -3.94
CA GLN A 71 -2.79 14.16 -3.36
C GLN A 71 -2.71 13.98 -1.83
N GLY A 72 -3.86 13.95 -1.15
CA GLY A 72 -3.94 13.65 0.29
C GLY A 72 -3.43 12.25 0.58
N ALA A 73 -3.93 11.24 -0.13
CA ALA A 73 -3.50 9.85 0.04
C ALA A 73 -2.01 9.65 -0.24
N ALA A 74 -1.43 10.38 -1.20
CA ALA A 74 0.02 10.35 -1.42
C ALA A 74 0.81 10.88 -0.21
N ARG A 75 0.34 11.95 0.43
CA ARG A 75 0.97 12.50 1.65
C ARG A 75 0.81 11.56 2.84
N ASP A 76 -0.39 11.01 3.02
CA ASP A 76 -0.68 9.99 4.04
C ASP A 76 0.24 8.78 3.86
N ALA A 77 0.41 8.31 2.63
CA ALA A 77 1.31 7.21 2.33
C ALA A 77 2.77 7.53 2.66
N VAL A 78 3.28 8.71 2.33
CA VAL A 78 4.65 9.08 2.75
C VAL A 78 4.76 9.04 4.27
N ARG A 79 3.82 9.64 5.00
CA ARG A 79 3.82 9.66 6.47
C ARG A 79 3.79 8.26 7.08
N VAL A 80 2.94 7.36 6.59
CA VAL A 80 2.78 5.99 7.10
C VAL A 80 3.97 5.10 6.71
N LEU A 81 4.46 5.23 5.48
CA LEU A 81 5.43 4.30 4.90
C LEU A 81 6.88 4.67 5.18
N SER A 82 7.22 5.96 5.28
CA SER A 82 8.58 6.42 5.58
C SER A 82 9.26 5.71 6.77
N PRO A 83 8.60 5.48 7.92
CA PRO A 83 9.25 4.81 9.06
C PRO A 83 9.47 3.30 8.87
N ILE A 84 8.76 2.64 7.95
CA ILE A 84 8.72 1.17 7.88
C ILE A 84 9.33 0.58 6.61
N VAL A 85 9.29 1.30 5.48
CA VAL A 85 9.64 0.73 4.17
C VAL A 85 11.09 0.26 4.10
N ARG A 86 12.03 1.01 4.68
CA ARG A 86 13.45 0.62 4.65
C ARG A 86 13.67 -0.69 5.39
N HIS A 87 13.18 -0.77 6.63
CA HIS A 87 13.27 -1.97 7.44
C HIS A 87 12.60 -3.17 6.75
N ALA A 88 11.42 -2.99 6.15
CA ALA A 88 10.74 -4.04 5.42
C ALA A 88 11.58 -4.58 4.24
N ILE A 89 12.20 -3.70 3.46
CA ILE A 89 13.08 -4.09 2.34
C ILE A 89 14.34 -4.81 2.84
N ASP A 90 14.93 -4.34 3.94
CA ASP A 90 16.13 -4.95 4.52
C ASP A 90 15.82 -6.37 5.05
N GLN A 91 14.70 -6.55 5.75
CA GLN A 91 14.24 -7.88 6.20
C GLN A 91 13.96 -8.84 5.04
N MET A 92 13.37 -8.34 3.94
CA MET A 92 13.14 -9.17 2.75
C MET A 92 14.42 -9.71 2.12
N LYS A 93 15.55 -9.02 2.29
CA LYS A 93 16.87 -9.46 1.79
C LYS A 93 17.62 -10.36 2.77
N GLY A 94 17.01 -10.71 3.91
CA GLY A 94 17.67 -11.46 4.97
C GLY A 94 18.57 -10.61 5.88
N GLY A 95 18.33 -9.30 5.94
CA GLY A 95 18.94 -8.45 6.98
C GLY A 95 18.41 -8.83 8.37
N ASP A 96 19.31 -8.94 9.33
CA ASP A 96 18.99 -9.18 10.74
C ASP A 96 18.29 -7.97 11.39
N HIS A 97 17.58 -8.25 12.48
CA HIS A 97 16.70 -7.35 13.25
C HIS A 97 17.38 -6.06 13.73
#